data_AF-A0A8B6QN71-F1
#
_entry.id   AF-A0A8B6QN71-F1
#
_cell.length_a   1.000
_cell.length_b   1.000
_cell.length_c   1.000
_cell.angle_alpha   90.00
_cell.angle_beta   90.00
_cell.angle_gamma   90.00
#
_symmetry.space_group_name_H-M   'P 1'
#
loop_
_entity.id
_entity.type
_entity.pdbx_description
1 polymer ?
#
loop_
_entity_poly.entity_id
_entity_poly.type
_entity_poly.pdbx_seq_one_letter_code
_entity_poly.pdbx_strand_id
1 'polypeptide(L)'
;WNVLISGFVKNSRFEDAVGVYRRMRWEAANLLPDEATVVSTLSACTAIKNLDLGREIYEYVSTRLGFTMIIGNALLDMFAKCGCLDMARGIFDDMQVKNVICWTSMVSAYVNAGNLDEARALFERSPVRDLVLWTTIINGYVQFNKVDEAMALFRNMQMERVKPDKYTLVALLTGCAQLGALEQGEWIHSYLEENFITIDAVVGTALIEMYAKCGL
;
A
#
# COMPACT_ATOMS: atom_id res chain seq x y z
N TRP A 1 -1.48 -0.81 -29.98
CA TRP A 1 -2.18 -1.34 -28.80
C TRP A 1 -1.78 -0.63 -27.52
N ASN A 2 -0.49 -0.56 -27.17
CA ASN A 2 0.02 0.02 -25.91
C ASN A 2 -0.42 1.48 -25.69
N VAL A 3 -0.34 2.33 -26.74
CA VAL A 3 -0.76 3.74 -26.65
C VAL A 3 -2.25 3.87 -26.36
N LEU A 4 -3.09 2.99 -26.92
CA LEU A 4 -4.53 3.01 -26.67
C LEU A 4 -4.84 2.57 -25.23
N ILE A 5 -4.27 1.45 -24.79
CA ILE A 5 -4.50 0.93 -23.43
C ILE A 5 -4.02 1.94 -22.39
N SER A 6 -2.79 2.45 -22.52
CA SER A 6 -2.26 3.47 -21.61
C SER A 6 -3.04 4.79 -21.69
N GLY A 7 -3.50 5.18 -22.88
CA GLY A 7 -4.37 6.34 -23.08
C GLY A 7 -5.71 6.21 -22.35
N PHE A 8 -6.35 5.03 -22.41
CA PHE A 8 -7.59 4.77 -21.68
C PHE A 8 -7.38 4.74 -20.17
N VAL A 9 -6.31 4.10 -19.68
CA VAL A 9 -5.94 4.10 -18.25
C VAL A 9 -5.75 5.53 -17.73
N LYS A 10 -4.99 6.36 -18.44
CA LYS A 10 -4.75 7.77 -18.06
C LYS A 10 -6.04 8.59 -17.99
N ASN A 11 -7.05 8.23 -18.77
CA ASN A 11 -8.36 8.88 -18.78
C ASN A 11 -9.38 8.17 -17.87
N SER A 12 -8.95 7.28 -16.98
CA SER A 12 -9.81 6.49 -16.07
C SER A 12 -10.88 5.64 -16.78
N ARG A 13 -10.66 5.34 -18.06
CA ARG A 13 -11.54 4.49 -18.89
C ARG A 13 -11.06 3.03 -18.82
N PHE A 14 -11.12 2.45 -17.62
CA PHE A 14 -10.49 1.15 -17.32
C PHE A 14 -11.14 -0.03 -18.06
N GLU A 15 -12.47 -0.03 -18.19
CA GLU A 15 -13.19 -1.07 -18.95
C GLU A 15 -12.82 -1.07 -20.43
N ASP A 16 -12.67 0.12 -21.03
CA ASP A 16 -12.22 0.25 -22.42
C ASP A 16 -10.77 -0.25 -22.58
N ALA A 17 -9.88 0.06 -21.63
CA ALA A 17 -8.51 -0.44 -21.64
C ALA A 17 -8.46 -1.98 -21.61
N VAL A 18 -9.29 -2.60 -20.78
CA VAL A 18 -9.45 -4.05 -20.70
C VAL A 18 -10.04 -4.63 -22.00
N GLY A 19 -11.05 -3.97 -22.57
CA GLY A 19 -11.64 -4.36 -23.86
C GLY A 19 -10.62 -4.36 -24.99
N VAL A 20 -9.76 -3.33 -25.05
CA VAL A 20 -8.67 -3.25 -26.04
C VAL A 20 -7.64 -4.36 -25.84
N TYR A 21 -7.30 -4.70 -24.60
CA TYR A 21 -6.40 -5.83 -24.30
C TYR A 21 -6.97 -7.16 -24.78
N ARG A 22 -8.25 -7.44 -24.49
CA ARG A 22 -8.92 -8.67 -24.95
C ARG A 22 -8.93 -8.73 -26.48
N ARG A 23 -9.28 -7.63 -27.15
CA ARG A 23 -9.22 -7.55 -28.62
C ARG A 23 -7.82 -7.82 -29.16
N MET A 24 -6.78 -7.25 -28.56
CA MET A 24 -5.39 -7.51 -28.96
C MET A 24 -5.07 -9.02 -28.91
N ARG A 25 -5.50 -9.73 -27.86
CA ARG A 25 -5.24 -11.18 -27.73
C ARG A 25 -5.97 -12.05 -28.75
N TRP A 26 -7.19 -11.68 -29.17
CA TRP A 26 -8.00 -12.48 -30.09
C TRP A 26 -7.82 -12.11 -31.56
N GLU A 27 -7.67 -10.82 -31.87
CA GLU A 27 -7.67 -10.31 -33.26
C GLU A 27 -6.26 -10.24 -33.86
N ALA A 28 -5.22 -10.04 -33.04
CA ALA A 28 -3.88 -9.79 -33.54
C ALA A 28 -3.04 -11.08 -33.59
N ALA A 29 -3.20 -11.85 -34.67
CA ALA A 29 -2.53 -13.14 -34.88
C ALA A 29 -0.99 -13.11 -34.71
N ASN A 30 -0.34 -11.94 -34.84
CA ASN A 30 1.12 -11.78 -34.75
C ASN A 30 1.58 -10.73 -33.72
N LEU A 31 0.70 -10.14 -32.91
CA LEU A 31 1.09 -9.13 -31.91
C LEU A 31 0.76 -9.61 -30.50
N LEU A 32 1.80 -10.03 -29.79
CA LEU A 32 1.69 -10.49 -28.41
C LEU A 32 1.76 -9.29 -27.43
N PRO A 33 0.97 -9.29 -26.34
CA PRO A 33 1.13 -8.31 -25.28
C PRO A 33 2.55 -8.33 -24.72
N ASP A 34 3.19 -7.17 -24.73
CA ASP A 34 4.50 -6.95 -24.11
C ASP A 34 4.35 -6.48 -22.65
N GLU A 35 5.47 -6.24 -21.99
CA GLU A 35 5.53 -5.77 -20.60
C GLU A 35 4.71 -4.48 -20.39
N ALA A 36 4.86 -3.48 -21.26
CA ALA A 36 4.15 -2.22 -21.13
C ALA A 36 2.62 -2.38 -21.26
N THR A 37 2.19 -3.28 -22.16
CA THR A 37 0.78 -3.65 -22.33
C THR A 37 0.25 -4.29 -21.04
N VAL A 38 0.95 -5.31 -20.53
CA VAL A 38 0.56 -6.06 -19.33
C VAL A 38 0.45 -5.14 -18.13
N VAL A 39 1.46 -4.32 -17.86
CA VAL A 39 1.48 -3.40 -16.70
C VAL A 39 0.32 -2.39 -16.79
N SER A 40 0.08 -1.81 -17.97
CA SER A 40 -1.03 -0.87 -18.17
C SER A 40 -2.38 -1.55 -17.95
N THR A 41 -2.58 -2.76 -18.49
CA THR A 41 -3.83 -3.51 -18.31
C THR A 41 -4.03 -3.94 -16.86
N LEU A 42 -2.99 -4.39 -16.16
CA LEU A 42 -3.08 -4.74 -14.73
C LEU A 42 -3.50 -3.54 -13.88
N SER A 43 -2.98 -2.35 -14.18
CA SER A 43 -3.42 -1.12 -13.50
C SER A 43 -4.92 -0.84 -13.70
N ALA A 44 -5.46 -1.10 -14.89
CA ALA A 44 -6.90 -1.04 -15.13
C ALA A 44 -7.65 -2.10 -14.32
N CYS A 45 -7.14 -3.33 -14.30
CA CYS A 45 -7.76 -4.43 -13.53
C CYS A 45 -7.82 -4.12 -12.03
N THR A 46 -6.78 -3.50 -11.47
CA THR A 46 -6.76 -3.02 -10.09
C THR A 46 -7.88 -2.03 -9.80
N ALA A 47 -8.16 -1.12 -10.73
CA ALA A 47 -9.17 -0.08 -10.58
C ALA A 47 -10.60 -0.65 -10.62
N ILE A 48 -10.86 -1.64 -11.48
CA ILE A 48 -12.19 -2.29 -11.63
C ILE A 48 -12.32 -3.61 -10.84
N LYS A 49 -11.30 -3.98 -10.05
CA LYS A 49 -11.24 -5.23 -9.27
C LYS A 49 -11.45 -6.51 -10.11
N ASN A 50 -10.95 -6.51 -11.35
CA ASN A 50 -11.13 -7.64 -12.28
C ASN A 50 -10.08 -8.73 -12.05
N LEU A 51 -10.36 -9.61 -11.08
CA LEU A 51 -9.48 -10.74 -10.70
C LEU A 51 -9.29 -11.75 -11.82
N ASP A 52 -10.34 -12.05 -12.59
CA ASP A 52 -10.31 -13.09 -13.62
C ASP A 52 -9.28 -12.75 -14.70
N LEU A 53 -9.32 -11.50 -15.20
CA LEU A 53 -8.33 -11.04 -16.17
C LEU A 53 -6.93 -10.96 -15.57
N GLY A 54 -6.80 -10.61 -14.28
CA GLY A 54 -5.51 -10.67 -13.58
C GLY A 54 -4.89 -12.06 -13.59
N ARG A 55 -5.70 -13.11 -13.36
CA ARG A 55 -5.24 -14.51 -13.43
C ARG A 55 -4.85 -14.91 -14.85
N GLU A 56 -5.65 -14.55 -15.85
CA GLU A 56 -5.28 -14.81 -17.26
C GLU A 56 -3.95 -14.14 -17.63
N ILE A 57 -3.72 -12.90 -17.17
CA ILE A 57 -2.47 -12.18 -17.41
C ILE A 57 -1.32 -12.85 -16.67
N TYR A 58 -1.51 -13.28 -15.42
CA TYR A 58 -0.50 -14.01 -14.65
C TYR A 58 -0.06 -15.30 -15.36
N GLU A 59 -1.01 -16.09 -15.87
CA GLU A 59 -0.71 -17.31 -16.64
C GLU A 59 0.03 -17.00 -17.94
N TYR A 60 -0.39 -15.94 -18.65
CA TYR A 60 0.29 -15.48 -19.86
C TYR A 60 1.74 -15.06 -19.59
N VAL A 61 1.96 -14.30 -18.51
CA VAL A 61 3.30 -13.89 -18.06
C VAL A 61 4.14 -15.13 -17.76
N SER A 62 3.60 -16.07 -16.99
CA SER A 62 4.31 -17.28 -16.55
C SER A 62 4.72 -18.17 -17.71
N THR A 63 3.91 -18.25 -18.77
CA THR A 63 4.12 -19.17 -19.90
C THR A 63 4.88 -18.55 -21.07
N ARG A 64 4.78 -17.23 -21.29
CA ARG A 64 5.29 -16.60 -22.53
C ARG A 64 6.23 -15.42 -22.34
N LEU A 65 5.99 -14.56 -21.35
CA LEU A 65 6.73 -13.30 -21.21
C LEU A 65 7.88 -13.41 -20.21
N GLY A 66 7.71 -14.22 -19.17
CA GLY A 66 8.61 -14.29 -18.02
C GLY A 66 8.37 -13.17 -17.01
N PHE A 67 8.78 -13.41 -15.76
CA PHE A 67 8.68 -12.42 -14.69
C PHE A 67 9.87 -11.47 -14.72
N THR A 68 9.59 -10.19 -14.89
CA THR A 68 10.51 -9.10 -14.57
C THR A 68 10.14 -8.49 -13.21
N MET A 69 11.03 -7.68 -12.62
CA MET A 69 10.69 -6.95 -11.39
C MET A 69 9.48 -6.01 -11.58
N ILE A 70 9.33 -5.40 -12.76
CA ILE A 70 8.22 -4.50 -13.06
C ILE A 70 6.91 -5.29 -13.13
N ILE A 71 6.89 -6.40 -13.86
CA ILE A 71 5.70 -7.27 -13.98
C ILE A 71 5.35 -7.88 -12.62
N GLY A 72 6.35 -8.35 -11.86
CA GLY A 72 6.16 -8.89 -10.51
C GLY A 72 5.49 -7.87 -9.58
N ASN A 73 5.99 -6.63 -9.55
CA ASN A 73 5.37 -5.56 -8.75
C ASN A 73 3.95 -5.23 -9.22
N ALA A 74 3.69 -5.19 -10.52
CA ALA A 74 2.36 -4.89 -11.06
C ALA A 74 1.34 -6.00 -10.76
N LEU A 75 1.72 -7.27 -10.90
CA LEU A 75 0.88 -8.41 -10.56
C LEU A 75 0.63 -8.47 -9.04
N LEU A 76 1.67 -8.28 -8.24
CA LEU A 76 1.56 -8.23 -6.79
C LEU A 76 0.60 -7.14 -6.35
N ASP A 77 0.76 -5.89 -6.83
CA ASP A 77 -0.13 -4.77 -6.51
C ASP A 77 -1.59 -5.08 -6.90
N MET A 78 -1.79 -5.65 -8.10
CA MET A 78 -3.11 -6.01 -8.59
C MET A 78 -3.79 -7.06 -7.72
N PHE A 79 -3.13 -8.19 -7.44
CA PHE A 79 -3.71 -9.25 -6.61
C PHE A 79 -3.91 -8.81 -5.17
N ALA A 80 -2.95 -8.07 -4.60
CA ALA A 80 -3.04 -7.49 -3.26
C ALA A 80 -4.27 -6.58 -3.12
N LYS A 81 -4.41 -5.60 -4.02
CA LYS A 81 -5.54 -4.66 -3.98
C LYS A 81 -6.87 -5.29 -4.34
N CYS A 82 -6.88 -6.41 -5.08
CA CYS A 82 -8.09 -7.16 -5.37
C CYS A 82 -8.43 -8.20 -4.27
N GLY A 83 -7.64 -8.27 -3.19
CA GLY A 83 -7.91 -9.15 -2.05
C GLY A 83 -7.49 -10.61 -2.23
N CYS A 84 -6.83 -10.96 -3.34
CA CYS A 84 -6.30 -12.31 -3.54
C CYS A 84 -4.89 -12.44 -2.94
N LEU A 85 -4.84 -12.49 -1.61
CA LEU A 85 -3.58 -12.51 -0.87
C LEU A 85 -2.72 -13.73 -1.16
N ASP A 86 -3.31 -14.90 -1.43
CA ASP A 86 -2.54 -16.12 -1.74
C ASP A 86 -1.68 -15.97 -2.99
N MET A 87 -2.27 -15.40 -4.06
CA MET A 87 -1.55 -15.14 -5.31
C MET A 87 -0.50 -14.05 -5.11
N ALA A 88 -0.86 -12.95 -4.43
CA ALA A 88 0.07 -11.87 -4.13
C ALA A 88 1.27 -12.37 -3.31
N ARG A 89 1.01 -13.24 -2.33
CA ARG A 89 2.02 -13.86 -1.48
C ARG A 89 2.92 -14.82 -2.25
N GLY A 90 2.36 -15.65 -3.12
CA GLY A 90 3.13 -16.53 -4.00
C GLY A 90 4.09 -15.74 -4.89
N ILE A 91 3.59 -14.70 -5.58
CA ILE A 91 4.42 -13.80 -6.40
C ILE A 91 5.52 -13.18 -5.55
N PHE A 92 5.18 -12.64 -4.39
CA PHE A 92 6.15 -12.02 -3.49
C PHE A 92 7.25 -13.01 -3.11
N ASP A 93 6.90 -14.23 -2.70
CA ASP A 93 7.89 -15.23 -2.28
C ASP A 93 8.80 -15.66 -3.45
N ASP A 94 8.25 -15.81 -4.65
CA ASP A 94 9.00 -16.18 -5.88
C ASP A 94 9.96 -15.08 -6.38
N MET A 95 9.76 -13.81 -6.00
CA MET A 95 10.66 -12.71 -6.38
C MET A 95 12.06 -12.92 -5.79
N GLN A 96 13.05 -13.09 -6.66
CA GLN A 96 14.47 -13.24 -6.30
C GLN A 96 15.04 -12.01 -5.57
N VAL A 97 14.65 -10.82 -6.03
CA VAL A 97 15.02 -9.54 -5.41
C VAL A 97 13.76 -8.76 -5.10
N LYS A 98 13.56 -8.43 -3.83
CA LYS A 98 12.41 -7.70 -3.31
C LYS A 98 12.80 -6.25 -3.07
N ASN A 99 12.18 -5.32 -3.78
CA ASN A 99 12.38 -3.88 -3.57
C ASN A 99 11.40 -3.34 -2.52
N VAL A 100 11.57 -2.08 -2.12
CA VAL A 100 10.70 -1.45 -1.11
C VAL A 100 9.21 -1.47 -1.51
N ILE A 101 8.91 -1.36 -2.81
CA ILE A 101 7.53 -1.36 -3.33
C ILE A 101 6.81 -2.66 -2.96
N CYS A 102 7.42 -3.83 -3.25
CA CYS A 102 6.76 -5.10 -2.97
C CYS A 102 6.54 -5.36 -1.46
N TRP A 103 7.48 -4.92 -0.59
CA TRP A 103 7.31 -5.01 0.86
C TRP A 103 6.13 -4.15 1.34
N THR A 104 6.09 -2.88 0.93
CA THR A 104 5.01 -1.96 1.27
C THR A 104 3.66 -2.44 0.76
N SER A 105 3.61 -2.92 -0.49
CA SER A 105 2.38 -3.48 -1.07
C SER A 105 1.88 -4.69 -0.27
N MET A 106 2.76 -5.63 0.12
CA MET A 106 2.34 -6.80 0.90
C MET A 106 1.90 -6.43 2.32
N VAL A 107 2.64 -5.57 3.02
CA VAL A 107 2.26 -5.12 4.37
C VAL A 107 0.91 -4.38 4.32
N SER A 108 0.73 -3.48 3.35
CA SER A 108 -0.56 -2.80 3.14
C SER A 108 -1.69 -3.79 2.84
N ALA A 109 -1.43 -4.83 2.04
CA ALA A 109 -2.43 -5.84 1.72
C ALA A 109 -2.92 -6.60 2.96
N TYR A 110 -1.99 -7.05 3.81
CA TYR A 110 -2.33 -7.75 5.05
C TYR A 110 -3.01 -6.83 6.08
N VAL A 111 -2.58 -5.58 6.19
CA VAL A 111 -3.27 -4.56 7.01
C VAL A 111 -4.72 -4.39 6.53
N ASN A 112 -4.94 -4.20 5.23
CA ASN A 112 -6.29 -4.02 4.68
C ASN A 112 -7.19 -5.25 4.87
N ALA A 113 -6.61 -6.43 4.93
CA ALA A 113 -7.32 -7.67 5.24
C ALA A 113 -7.50 -7.93 6.75
N GLY A 114 -6.98 -7.06 7.62
CA GLY A 114 -7.04 -7.20 9.07
C GLY A 114 -6.11 -8.25 9.67
N ASN A 115 -5.20 -8.81 8.87
CA ASN A 115 -4.21 -9.78 9.32
C ASN A 115 -2.92 -9.06 9.77
N LEU A 116 -3.00 -8.38 10.91
CA LEU A 116 -1.91 -7.57 11.43
C LEU A 116 -0.67 -8.38 11.83
N ASP A 117 -0.84 -9.65 12.20
CA ASP A 117 0.29 -10.50 12.61
C ASP A 117 1.20 -10.81 11.41
N GLU A 118 0.61 -11.15 10.25
CA GLU A 118 1.36 -11.33 9.00
C GLU A 118 1.94 -10.01 8.48
N ALA A 119 1.19 -8.90 8.60
CA ALA A 119 1.69 -7.58 8.26
C ALA A 119 2.95 -7.23 9.09
N ARG A 120 2.91 -7.51 10.40
CA ARG A 120 4.04 -7.29 11.30
C ARG A 120 5.20 -8.22 11.00
N ALA A 121 4.94 -9.50 10.76
CA ALA A 121 5.98 -10.46 10.41
C ALA A 121 6.74 -10.04 9.14
N LEU A 122 6.03 -9.51 8.13
CA LEU A 122 6.68 -9.00 6.92
C LEU A 122 7.41 -7.69 7.12
N PHE A 123 6.84 -6.78 7.89
CA PHE A 123 7.51 -5.56 8.28
C PHE A 123 8.87 -5.84 8.95
N GLU A 124 8.90 -6.78 9.91
CA GLU A 124 10.11 -7.17 10.62
C GLU A 124 11.12 -7.89 9.71
N ARG A 125 10.65 -8.67 8.75
CA ARG A 125 11.51 -9.35 7.76
C ARG A 125 12.06 -8.42 6.68
N SER A 126 11.49 -7.23 6.50
CA SER A 126 11.96 -6.30 5.47
C SER A 126 13.38 -5.80 5.80
N PRO A 127 14.36 -5.96 4.88
CA PRO A 127 15.73 -5.48 5.10
C PRO A 127 15.84 -3.96 4.99
N VAL A 128 14.85 -3.29 4.38
CA VAL A 128 14.81 -1.85 4.20
C VAL A 128 13.43 -1.35 4.59
N ARG A 129 13.36 -0.46 5.59
CA ARG A 129 12.12 0.12 6.09
C ARG A 129 12.18 1.63 5.88
N ASP A 130 11.65 2.07 4.75
CA ASP A 130 11.54 3.50 4.46
C ASP A 130 10.35 4.12 5.21
N LEU A 131 10.23 5.44 5.13
CA LEU A 131 9.13 6.19 5.73
C LEU A 131 7.76 5.61 5.36
N VAL A 132 7.57 5.22 4.09
CA VAL A 132 6.28 4.71 3.61
C VAL A 132 5.92 3.39 4.29
N LEU A 133 6.87 2.46 4.42
CA LEU A 133 6.62 1.19 5.10
C LEU A 133 6.30 1.37 6.59
N TRP A 134 7.02 2.27 7.28
CA TRP A 134 6.73 2.64 8.67
C TRP A 134 5.34 3.24 8.85
N THR A 135 5.00 4.25 8.05
CA THR A 135 3.68 4.89 8.07
C THR A 135 2.57 3.89 7.77
N THR A 136 2.79 2.96 6.83
CA THR A 136 1.80 1.92 6.48
C THR A 136 1.50 1.02 7.67
N ILE A 137 2.51 0.49 8.35
CA ILE A 137 2.28 -0.43 9.48
C ILE A 137 1.68 0.32 10.69
N ILE A 138 2.15 1.53 11.00
CA ILE A 138 1.64 2.36 12.11
C ILE A 138 0.16 2.68 11.89
N ASN A 139 -0.19 3.18 10.71
CA ASN A 139 -1.58 3.48 10.37
C ASN A 139 -2.46 2.23 10.42
N GLY A 140 -1.92 1.07 10.03
CA GLY A 140 -2.61 -0.20 10.17
C GLY A 140 -2.96 -0.53 11.61
N TYR A 141 -2.03 -0.43 12.54
CA TYR A 141 -2.33 -0.66 13.96
C TYR A 141 -3.34 0.35 14.53
N VAL A 142 -3.24 1.63 14.16
CA VAL A 142 -4.23 2.66 14.53
C VAL A 142 -5.63 2.30 14.00
N GLN A 143 -5.76 1.90 12.73
CA GLN A 143 -7.03 1.56 12.10
C GLN A 143 -7.79 0.43 12.84
N PHE A 144 -7.06 -0.48 13.48
CA PHE A 144 -7.62 -1.59 14.24
C PHE A 144 -7.61 -1.34 15.76
N ASN A 145 -7.55 -0.06 16.18
CA ASN A 145 -7.58 0.38 17.58
C ASN A 145 -6.48 -0.21 18.47
N LYS A 146 -5.32 -0.54 17.88
CA LYS A 146 -4.14 -1.08 18.58
C LYS A 146 -3.08 0.01 18.76
N VAL A 147 -3.44 1.05 19.50
CA VAL A 147 -2.63 2.28 19.62
C VAL A 147 -1.32 2.04 20.37
N ASP A 148 -1.30 1.14 21.35
CA ASP A 148 -0.07 0.82 22.09
C ASP A 148 1.00 0.22 21.17
N GLU A 149 0.61 -0.70 20.29
CA GLU A 149 1.50 -1.28 19.28
C GLU A 149 1.90 -0.24 18.23
N ALA A 150 1.00 0.65 17.83
CA ALA A 150 1.31 1.77 16.93
C ALA A 150 2.35 2.72 17.55
N MET A 151 2.23 3.03 18.84
CA MET A 151 3.18 3.86 19.59
C MET A 151 4.52 3.16 19.79
N ALA A 152 4.53 1.85 20.00
CA ALA A 152 5.76 1.06 20.04
C ALA A 152 6.50 1.11 18.69
N LEU A 153 5.77 0.97 17.58
CA LEU A 153 6.33 1.11 16.23
C LEU A 153 6.84 2.53 15.98
N PHE A 154 6.12 3.55 16.42
CA PHE A 154 6.55 4.95 16.31
C PHE A 154 7.87 5.21 17.07
N ARG A 155 8.02 4.66 18.28
CA ARG A 155 9.28 4.72 19.03
C ARG A 155 10.42 4.02 18.29
N ASN A 156 10.16 2.83 17.72
CA ASN A 156 11.16 2.11 16.93
C ASN A 156 11.60 2.89 15.68
N MET A 157 10.65 3.51 14.99
CA MET A 157 10.90 4.39 13.84
C MET A 157 11.87 5.53 14.20
N GLN A 158 11.66 6.17 15.37
CA GLN A 158 12.53 7.22 15.88
C GLN A 158 13.93 6.69 16.24
N MET A 159 14.03 5.51 16.84
CA MET A 159 15.32 4.87 17.17
C MET A 159 16.14 4.54 15.90
N GLU A 160 15.46 4.17 14.81
CA GLU A 160 16.07 4.00 13.48
C GLU A 160 16.33 5.33 12.76
N ARG A 161 16.10 6.47 13.43
CA ARG A 161 16.30 7.84 12.91
C ARG A 161 15.46 8.15 11.66
N VAL A 162 14.34 7.47 11.49
CA VAL A 162 13.38 7.78 10.43
C VAL A 162 12.42 8.84 10.98
N LYS A 163 12.44 10.05 10.41
CA LYS A 163 11.55 11.13 10.85
C LYS A 163 10.12 10.85 10.35
N PRO A 164 9.11 10.78 11.23
CA PRO A 164 7.72 10.65 10.83
C PRO A 164 7.25 11.88 10.06
N ASP A 165 6.35 11.66 9.11
CA ASP A 165 5.63 12.75 8.48
C ASP A 165 4.41 13.16 9.32
N LYS A 166 3.81 14.29 8.94
CA LYS A 166 2.62 14.81 9.63
C LYS A 166 1.44 13.83 9.59
N TYR A 167 1.33 13.01 8.54
CA TYR A 167 0.22 12.06 8.38
C TYR A 167 0.31 10.91 9.38
N THR A 168 1.52 10.43 9.65
CA THR A 168 1.78 9.43 10.71
C THR A 168 1.39 9.99 12.08
N LEU A 169 1.74 11.24 12.37
CA LEU A 169 1.41 11.88 13.66
C LEU A 169 -0.10 12.13 13.82
N VAL A 170 -0.76 12.59 12.76
CA VAL A 170 -2.23 12.76 12.74
C VAL A 170 -2.93 11.44 13.00
N ALA A 171 -2.51 10.34 12.36
CA ALA A 171 -3.08 9.02 12.60
C ALA A 171 -2.94 8.60 14.08
N LEU A 172 -1.75 8.77 14.66
CA LEU A 172 -1.52 8.46 16.07
C LEU A 172 -2.38 9.32 17.01
N LEU A 173 -2.52 10.63 16.74
CA LEU A 173 -3.41 11.51 17.51
C LEU A 173 -4.87 11.07 17.42
N THR A 174 -5.35 10.70 16.23
CA THR A 174 -6.70 10.15 16.05
C THR A 174 -6.88 8.85 16.84
N GLY A 175 -5.88 7.96 16.83
CA GLY A 175 -5.89 6.75 17.65
C GLY A 175 -5.95 7.07 19.15
N CYS A 176 -5.18 8.05 19.63
CA CYS A 176 -5.23 8.48 21.02
C CYS A 176 -6.62 9.03 21.39
N ALA A 177 -7.24 9.83 20.51
CA ALA A 177 -8.58 10.34 20.70
C ALA A 177 -9.64 9.22 20.81
N GLN A 178 -9.48 8.14 20.05
CA GLN A 178 -10.41 7.00 20.05
C GLN A 178 -10.33 6.17 21.33
N LEU A 179 -9.15 6.05 21.94
CA LEU A 179 -8.93 5.28 23.16
C LEU A 179 -8.93 6.11 24.45
N GLY A 180 -9.02 7.44 24.34
CA GLY A 180 -8.85 8.34 25.50
C GLY A 180 -7.41 8.33 26.05
N ALA A 181 -6.42 8.09 25.19
CA ALA A 181 -5.02 7.93 25.55
C ALA A 181 -4.31 9.30 25.67
N LEU A 182 -4.65 10.05 26.72
CA LEU A 182 -4.21 11.44 26.90
C LEU A 182 -2.68 11.58 26.97
N GLU A 183 -2.02 10.74 27.77
CA GLU A 183 -0.56 10.82 27.96
C GLU A 183 0.21 10.63 26.63
N GLN A 184 -0.23 9.68 25.81
CA GLN A 184 0.33 9.43 24.48
C GLN A 184 0.07 10.61 23.54
N GLY A 185 -1.13 11.19 23.59
CA GLY A 185 -1.51 12.37 22.80
C GLY A 185 -0.69 13.61 23.15
N GLU A 186 -0.49 13.89 24.44
CA GLU A 186 0.37 14.97 24.93
C GLU A 186 1.81 14.77 24.48
N TRP A 187 2.33 13.56 24.58
CA TRP A 187 3.68 13.25 24.12
C TRP A 187 3.86 13.48 22.61
N ILE A 188 2.87 13.12 21.78
CA ILE A 188 2.90 13.41 20.33
C ILE A 188 2.85 14.93 20.09
N HIS A 189 2.09 15.67 20.89
CA HIS A 189 2.03 17.12 20.81
C HIS A 189 3.39 17.76 21.13
N SER A 190 4.05 17.36 22.22
CA SER A 190 5.41 17.81 22.53
C SER A 190 6.40 17.44 21.42
N TYR A 191 6.27 16.25 20.83
CA TYR A 191 7.10 15.84 19.70
C TYR A 191 6.95 16.78 18.48
N LEU A 192 5.74 17.23 18.17
CA LEU A 192 5.49 18.20 17.08
C LEU A 192 6.23 19.51 17.33
N GLU A 193 6.18 20.02 18.56
CA GLU A 193 6.85 21.26 18.97
C GLU A 193 8.37 21.14 18.92
N GLU A 194 8.93 20.10 19.56
CA GLU A 194 10.37 19.84 19.64
C GLU A 194 11.02 19.64 18.26
N ASN A 195 10.25 19.13 17.29
CA ASN A 195 10.74 18.84 15.94
C ASN A 195 10.33 19.91 14.91
N PHE A 196 9.79 21.04 15.38
CA PHE A 196 9.33 22.18 14.58
C PHE A 196 8.40 21.76 13.43
N ILE A 197 7.53 20.78 13.67
CA ILE A 197 6.55 20.32 12.68
C ILE A 197 5.38 21.32 12.68
N THR A 198 5.09 21.90 11.52
CA THR A 198 4.05 22.91 11.39
C THR A 198 2.67 22.34 11.77
N ILE A 199 2.03 22.95 12.75
CA ILE A 199 0.64 22.69 13.10
C ILE A 199 -0.24 23.45 12.09
N ASP A 200 -0.53 22.79 10.97
CA ASP A 200 -1.48 23.27 9.97
C ASP A 200 -2.92 22.94 10.40
N ALA A 201 -3.90 23.26 9.54
CA ALA A 201 -5.30 22.96 9.82
C ALA A 201 -5.55 21.47 10.09
N VAL A 202 -4.83 20.56 9.42
CA VAL A 202 -5.03 19.11 9.58
C VAL A 202 -4.51 18.64 10.94
N VAL A 203 -3.29 19.05 11.30
CA VAL A 203 -2.69 18.70 12.60
C VAL A 203 -3.46 19.36 13.74
N GLY A 204 -3.87 20.63 13.59
CA GLY A 204 -4.64 21.36 14.58
C GLY A 204 -6.00 20.71 14.86
N THR A 205 -6.73 20.27 13.82
CA THR A 205 -7.98 19.53 14.01
C THR A 205 -7.76 18.22 14.77
N ALA A 206 -6.70 17.47 14.45
CA ALA A 206 -6.39 16.21 15.14
C ALA A 206 -6.05 16.42 16.62
N LEU A 207 -5.30 17.48 16.97
CA LEU A 207 -5.00 17.84 18.36
C LEU A 207 -6.26 18.24 19.12
N ILE A 208 -7.12 19.08 18.54
CA ILE A 208 -8.40 19.49 19.15
C ILE A 208 -9.26 18.26 19.41
N GLU A 209 -9.39 17.36 18.42
CA GLU A 209 -10.16 16.13 18.58
C GLU A 209 -9.58 15.23 19.68
N MET A 210 -8.25 15.09 19.75
CA MET A 210 -7.56 14.32 20.78
C MET A 210 -7.86 14.85 22.17
N TYR A 211 -7.60 16.14 22.44
CA TYR A 211 -7.84 16.72 23.76
C TYR A 211 -9.32 16.68 24.17
N ALA A 212 -10.23 17.03 23.24
CA ALA A 212 -11.66 17.05 23.52
C ALA A 212 -12.22 15.65 23.87
N LYS A 213 -11.75 14.58 23.22
CA LYS A 213 -12.19 13.21 23.50
C LYS A 213 -11.51 12.60 24.73
N CYS A 214 -10.31 13.04 25.06
CA CYS A 214 -9.59 12.64 26.27
C CYS A 214 -10.08 13.36 27.54
N GLY A 215 -11.02 14.31 27.42
CA GLY A 215 -11.70 14.94 28.56
C GLY A 215 -11.08 16.26 29.04
N LEU A 216 -10.32 16.95 28.18
CA LEU A 216 -9.80 18.30 28.40
C LEU A 216 -10.58 19.35 27.60
#